data_AF-A0A1G1HBJ3-F1
#
_entry.id   AF-A0A1G1HBJ3-F1
#
_cell.length_a   1.000
_cell.length_b   1.000
_cell.length_c   1.000
_cell.angle_alpha   90.00
_cell.angle_beta   90.00
_cell.angle_gamma   90.00
#
_symmetry.space_group_name_H-M   'P 1'
#
loop_
_entity.id
_entity.type
_entity.pdbx_description
1 polymer ?
#
loop_
_entity_poly.entity_id
_entity_poly.type
_entity_poly.pdbx_seq_one_letter_code
_entity_poly.pdbx_strand_id
1 'polypeptide(L)'
;MTTPIKQRRGGLIRVKQYITDTKGHKVAAVIEIEELTRLKAMIDIIPTSEAWLYKNKEALESVRRGLKDAAKSRVSKLNIDEL
;
A
#
# COMPACT_ATOMS: atom_id res chain seq x y z
N MET A 1 -19.55 -16.10 -14.75
CA MET A 1 -18.69 -16.07 -15.96
C MET A 1 -17.32 -15.58 -15.57
N THR A 2 -16.26 -16.33 -15.91
CA THR A 2 -14.87 -16.07 -15.50
C THR A 2 -14.14 -15.35 -16.64
N THR A 3 -13.60 -14.15 -16.39
CA THR A 3 -12.81 -13.41 -17.38
C THR A 3 -11.31 -13.62 -17.15
N PRO A 4 -10.51 -13.91 -18.20
CA PRO A 4 -9.06 -14.07 -18.07
C PRO A 4 -8.36 -12.71 -17.90
N ILE A 5 -7.33 -12.67 -17.05
CA ILE A 5 -6.61 -11.45 -16.66
C ILE A 5 -5.40 -11.22 -17.56
N LYS A 6 -5.34 -10.02 -18.17
CA LYS A 6 -4.12 -9.45 -18.77
C LYS A 6 -3.18 -9.02 -17.63
N GLN A 7 -2.14 -9.81 -17.37
CA GLN A 7 -1.09 -9.48 -16.40
C GLN A 7 -0.36 -8.21 -16.85
N ARG A 8 -0.66 -7.06 -16.22
CA ARG A 8 0.23 -5.90 -16.27
C ARG A 8 1.41 -6.20 -15.34
N ARG A 9 2.59 -6.38 -15.93
CA ARG A 9 3.88 -6.42 -15.23
C ARG A 9 4.07 -5.08 -14.51
N GLY A 10 3.93 -5.07 -13.19
CA GLY A 10 4.06 -3.88 -12.34
C GLY A 10 3.31 -4.12 -11.04
N GLY A 11 4.04 -4.63 -10.04
CA GLY A 11 3.50 -5.37 -8.90
C GLY A 11 2.56 -4.59 -8.00
N LEU A 12 1.48 -5.25 -7.58
CA LEU A 12 0.68 -4.93 -6.39
C LEU A 12 -0.28 -6.12 -6.21
N ILE A 13 0.18 -7.12 -5.45
CA ILE A 13 -0.58 -8.31 -5.03
C ILE A 13 -0.85 -9.36 -6.15
N ARG A 14 -0.45 -10.61 -5.91
CA ARG A 14 -0.69 -11.74 -6.83
C ARG A 14 -2.13 -12.25 -6.70
N VAL A 15 -3.03 -11.72 -7.53
CA VAL A 15 -4.44 -12.13 -7.57
C VAL A 15 -4.66 -13.21 -8.63
N LYS A 16 -5.26 -14.33 -8.21
CA LYS A 16 -5.70 -15.41 -9.11
C LYS A 16 -7.03 -15.10 -9.77
N GLN A 17 -8.01 -14.66 -8.99
CA GLN A 17 -9.37 -14.43 -9.46
C GLN A 17 -10.03 -13.30 -8.66
N TYR A 18 -10.95 -12.58 -9.29
CA TYR A 18 -11.84 -11.66 -8.59
C TYR A 18 -13.24 -12.28 -8.47
N ILE A 19 -13.85 -12.11 -7.31
CA ILE A 19 -15.26 -12.41 -7.08
C ILE A 19 -16.03 -11.12 -7.36
N THR A 20 -17.06 -11.22 -8.19
CA THR A 20 -17.92 -10.09 -8.57
C THR A 20 -19.31 -10.25 -7.99
N ASP A 21 -19.91 -9.13 -7.58
CA ASP A 21 -21.33 -9.06 -7.22
C ASP A 21 -22.23 -9.27 -8.47
N THR A 22 -23.52 -9.46 -8.24
CA THR A 22 -24.62 -9.48 -9.21
C THR A 22 -24.60 -8.32 -10.21
N LYS A 23 -24.04 -7.17 -9.82
CA LYS A 23 -23.86 -5.98 -10.68
C LYS A 23 -22.52 -5.94 -11.43
N GLY A 24 -21.66 -6.97 -11.28
CA GLY A 24 -20.35 -7.05 -11.92
C GLY A 24 -19.22 -6.30 -11.21
N HIS A 25 -19.48 -5.68 -10.06
CA HIS A 25 -18.45 -5.01 -9.26
C HIS A 25 -17.56 -6.02 -8.54
N LYS A 26 -16.24 -5.82 -8.55
CA LYS A 26 -15.28 -6.66 -7.83
C LYS A 26 -15.43 -6.44 -6.33
N VAL A 27 -15.82 -7.48 -5.59
CA VAL A 27 -16.05 -7.42 -4.13
C VAL A 27 -14.95 -8.13 -3.34
N ALA A 28 -14.30 -9.13 -3.94
CA ALA A 28 -13.21 -9.83 -3.29
C ALA A 28 -12.18 -10.32 -4.32
N ALA A 29 -10.98 -10.65 -3.82
CA ALA A 29 -9.88 -11.21 -4.59
C ALA A 29 -9.44 -12.53 -3.97
N VAL A 30 -9.29 -13.56 -4.81
CA VAL A 30 -8.70 -14.84 -4.46
C VAL A 30 -7.20 -14.73 -4.72
N ILE A 31 -6.41 -14.95 -3.68
CA ILE A 31 -4.94 -14.94 -3.71
C ILE A 31 -4.41 -16.31 -3.27
N GLU A 32 -3.19 -16.64 -3.67
CA GLU A 32 -2.50 -17.83 -3.15
C GLU A 32 -2.19 -17.67 -1.66
N ILE A 33 -2.14 -18.79 -0.94
CA ILE A 33 -1.79 -18.78 0.49
C ILE A 33 -0.38 -18.22 0.73
N GLU A 34 0.56 -18.52 -0.17
CA GLU A 34 1.93 -17.97 -0.13
C GLU A 34 1.93 -16.43 -0.24
N GLU A 35 1.03 -15.87 -1.04
CA GLU A 35 0.87 -14.42 -1.17
C GLU A 35 0.27 -13.81 0.09
N LEU A 36 -0.69 -14.48 0.74
CA LEU A 36 -1.21 -14.04 2.03
C LEU A 36 -0.11 -14.01 3.09
N THR A 37 0.74 -15.03 3.15
CA THR A 37 1.89 -15.08 4.07
C THR A 37 2.85 -13.93 3.81
N ARG A 38 3.17 -13.65 2.53
CA ARG A 38 4.03 -12.52 2.15
C ARG A 38 3.46 -11.17 2.61
N LEU A 39 2.16 -10.96 2.43
CA LEU A 39 1.48 -9.73 2.85
C LEU A 39 1.45 -9.57 4.37
N LYS A 40 1.22 -10.66 5.12
CA LYS A 40 1.28 -10.64 6.59
C LYS A 40 2.67 -10.27 7.09
N ALA A 41 3.71 -10.88 6.56
CA ALA A 41 5.09 -10.55 6.93
C ALA A 41 5.43 -9.08 6.66
N MET A 42 4.93 -8.51 5.54
CA MET A 42 5.12 -7.08 5.25
C MET A 42 4.39 -6.16 6.23
N ILE A 43 3.19 -6.53 6.68
CA ILE A 43 2.43 -5.74 7.65
C ILE A 43 3.08 -5.82 9.03
N ASP A 44 3.64 -6.98 9.40
CA ASP A 44 4.31 -7.19 10.68
C ASP A 44 5.58 -6.34 10.85
N ILE A 45 6.21 -5.95 9.73
CA ILE A 45 7.33 -4.99 9.72
C ILE A 45 6.88 -3.59 10.13
N ILE A 46 5.62 -3.23 9.94
CA ILE A 46 5.11 -1.90 10.29
C ILE A 46 4.91 -1.85 11.81
N PRO A 47 5.62 -0.98 12.54
CA PRO A 47 5.43 -0.84 13.97
C PRO A 47 3.97 -0.52 14.29
N THR A 48 3.40 -1.15 15.32
CA THR A 48 2.01 -0.91 15.71
C THR A 48 1.74 0.57 16.02
N SER A 49 2.74 1.27 16.55
CA SER A 49 2.72 2.73 16.80
C SER A 49 2.60 3.57 15.55
N GLU A 50 2.90 3.04 14.36
CA GLU A 50 2.84 3.74 13.07
C GLU A 50 1.63 3.33 12.22
N ALA A 51 0.85 2.34 12.67
CA ALA A 51 -0.32 1.85 11.94
C ALA A 51 -1.38 2.95 11.68
N TRP A 52 -1.44 3.98 12.55
CA TRP A 52 -2.35 5.12 12.36
C TRP A 52 -2.02 5.95 11.11
N LEU A 53 -0.74 6.05 10.74
CA LEU A 53 -0.29 6.82 9.58
C LEU A 53 -0.91 6.28 8.29
N TYR A 54 -1.01 4.95 8.17
CA TYR A 54 -1.60 4.28 7.02
C TYR A 54 -3.13 4.39 6.96
N LYS A 55 -3.79 4.78 8.06
CA LYS A 55 -5.23 5.09 8.08
C LYS A 55 -5.51 6.53 7.67
N ASN A 56 -4.56 7.45 7.86
CA ASN A 56 -4.69 8.86 7.51
C ASN A 56 -3.95 9.17 6.20
N LYS A 57 -4.70 9.25 5.09
CA LYS A 57 -4.15 9.50 3.76
C LYS A 57 -3.39 10.83 3.66
N GLU A 58 -3.88 11.88 4.30
CA GLU A 58 -3.27 13.21 4.24
C GLU A 58 -1.92 13.22 4.96
N ALA A 59 -1.88 12.64 6.17
CA ALA A 59 -0.64 12.50 6.92
C ALA A 59 0.38 11.64 6.17
N LEU A 60 -0.05 10.51 5.59
CA LEU A 60 0.82 9.62 4.81
C LEU A 60 1.44 10.33 3.60
N GLU A 61 0.65 11.11 2.85
CA GLU A 61 1.15 11.86 1.71
C GLU A 61 2.12 12.99 2.13
N SER A 62 1.85 13.66 3.25
CA SER A 62 2.78 14.66 3.80
C SER A 62 4.13 14.04 4.17
N VAL A 63 4.13 12.90 4.88
CA VAL A 63 5.35 12.16 5.24
C VAL A 63 6.10 11.71 3.99
N ARG A 64 5.40 11.13 3.01
CA ARG A 64 6.01 10.71 1.73
C ARG A 64 6.66 11.86 0.98
N ARG A 65 6.02 13.03 0.98
CA ARG A 65 6.58 14.25 0.37
C ARG A 65 7.85 14.67 1.09
N GLY A 66 7.81 14.77 2.42
CA GLY A 66 8.98 15.11 3.24
C GLY A 66 10.16 14.16 3.01
N LEU A 67 9.92 12.84 2.97
CA LEU A 67 10.94 11.84 2.68
C LEU A 67 11.54 12.01 1.27
N LYS A 68 10.72 12.31 0.25
CA LYS A 68 11.21 12.59 -1.11
C LYS A 68 12.05 13.85 -1.18
N ASP A 69 11.66 14.90 -0.47
CA ASP A 69 12.39 16.16 -0.44
C ASP A 69 13.72 16.02 0.31
N ALA A 70 13.75 15.28 1.42
CA ALA A 70 14.96 14.91 2.14
C ALA A 70 15.92 14.08 1.26
N ALA A 71 15.41 13.07 0.55
CA ALA A 71 16.21 12.25 -0.37
C ALA A 71 16.81 13.05 -1.54
N LYS A 72 16.14 14.14 -1.94
CA LYS A 72 16.63 15.08 -2.97
C LYS A 72 17.53 16.18 -2.38
N SER A 73 17.92 16.07 -1.12
CA SER A 73 18.72 17.05 -0.39
C SER A 73 18.09 18.46 -0.37
N ARG A 74 16.76 18.57 -0.50
CA ARG A 74 16.01 19.83 -0.43
C ARG A 74 15.67 20.24 1.00
N VAL A 75 15.92 19.35 1.96
CA VAL A 75 15.76 19.59 3.39
C VAL A 75 17.13 19.34 4.03
N SER A 76 17.79 20.40 4.49
CA SER A 76 19.15 20.36 5.03
C SER A 76 19.22 20.64 6.54
N LYS A 77 18.14 21.16 7.14
CA LYS A 77 18.06 21.47 8.56
C LYS A 77 16.62 21.35 9.04
N LEU A 78 16.40 20.59 10.10
CA LEU A 78 15.13 20.61 10.83
C LEU A 78 15.06 21.93 11.59
N ASN A 79 14.04 22.73 11.31
CA ASN A 79 13.79 23.97 12.05
C ASN A 79 13.03 23.60 13.33
N ILE A 80 13.74 23.61 14.46
CA ILE A 80 13.22 23.13 15.75
C ILE A 80 12.16 24.11 16.31
N ASP A 81 12.22 25.39 15.91
CA ASP A 81 11.26 26.42 16.29
C ASP A 81 9.89 26.28 15.59
N GLU A 82 9.78 25.46 14.54
CA GLU A 82 8.54 25.21 13.79
C GLU A 82 7.89 23.84 14.09
N LEU A 83 8.44 23.08 15.05
CA LEU A 83 7.89 21.80 15.53
C LEU A 83 6.91 21.99 16.70
#